data_AF-A0A2N1U8G8-F1
#
_entry.id   AF-A0A2N1U8G8-F1
#
_cell.length_a   1.000
_cell.length_b   1.000
_cell.length_c   1.000
_cell.angle_alpha   90.00
_cell.angle_beta   90.00
_cell.angle_gamma   90.00
#
_symmetry.space_group_name_H-M   'P 1'
#
loop_
_entity.id
_entity.type
_entity.pdbx_description
1 polymer ?
#
loop_
_entity_poly.entity_id
_entity_poly.type
_entity_poly.pdbx_seq_one_letter_code
_entity_poly.pdbx_strand_id
1 'polypeptide(L)'
;MRRNSGMAVVLVLVFAFSIATIFAFMASSNTNLAYQNKQTLYQMQAYYLAHSAMQHAKLKIRLLPKELYEYFAAGGNGNPLEDIDSTDHVQLAMGVFRTEQEGYDLFDPAKSPDLSFPYGGKYLVESIGLTGSHKSMKMIQDGYRVVVKSEVDSGVTKQGSDELIEEMIVSRFTGGIK
;
A
#
# COMPACT_ATOMS: atom_id res chain seq x y z
N MET A 1 -2.16 28.83 68.48
CA MET A 1 -2.76 28.95 67.13
C MET A 1 -2.11 27.97 66.17
N ARG A 2 -2.67 26.77 65.99
CA ARG A 2 -2.31 25.84 64.90
C ARG A 2 -3.56 25.01 64.59
N ARG A 3 -4.48 25.56 63.79
CA ARG A 3 -5.69 24.84 63.35
C ARG A 3 -5.96 24.94 61.84
N ASN A 4 -5.14 25.71 61.11
CA ASN A 4 -5.32 25.95 59.67
C ASN A 4 -4.27 25.25 58.79
N SER A 5 -3.25 24.61 59.38
CA SER A 5 -2.19 23.94 58.59
C SER A 5 -2.63 22.59 58.02
N GLY A 6 -3.55 21.87 58.67
CA GLY A 6 -4.03 20.57 58.21
C GLY A 6 -4.87 20.67 56.93
N MET A 7 -5.77 21.66 56.85
CA MET A 7 -6.59 21.91 55.66
C MET A 7 -5.75 22.34 54.45
N ALA A 8 -4.71 23.15 54.66
CA ALA A 8 -3.83 23.58 53.58
C ALA A 8 -3.10 22.40 52.92
N VAL A 9 -2.65 21.42 53.72
CA VAL A 9 -1.96 20.22 53.21
C VAL A 9 -2.91 19.35 52.37
N VAL A 10 -4.16 19.19 52.80
CA VAL A 10 -5.18 18.43 52.04
C VAL A 10 -5.49 19.11 50.70
N LEU A 11 -5.61 20.44 50.69
CA LEU A 11 -5.84 21.21 49.46
C LEU A 11 -4.69 21.05 48.45
N VAL A 12 -3.44 21.11 48.92
CA VAL A 12 -2.27 20.91 48.07
C VAL A 12 -2.20 19.48 47.52
N LEU A 13 -2.55 18.47 48.33
CA LEU A 13 -2.59 17.07 47.87
C LEU A 13 -3.67 16.83 46.80
N VAL A 14 -4.86 17.40 46.95
CA VAL A 14 -5.92 17.31 45.94
C VAL A 14 -5.49 18.00 44.65
N PHE A 15 -4.81 19.15 44.75
CA PHE A 15 -4.30 19.87 43.60
C PHE A 15 -3.14 19.14 42.91
N ALA A 16 -2.24 18.52 43.68
CA ALA A 16 -1.18 17.69 43.15
C ALA A 16 -1.73 16.44 42.45
N PHE A 17 -2.78 15.82 43.02
CA PHE A 17 -3.44 14.66 42.44
C PHE A 17 -4.20 15.01 41.15
N SER A 18 -4.87 16.17 41.10
CA SER A 18 -5.55 16.63 39.88
C SER A 18 -4.56 16.94 38.75
N ILE A 19 -3.42 17.56 39.06
CA ILE A 19 -2.34 17.78 38.09
C ILE A 19 -1.76 16.45 37.62
N ALA A 20 -1.47 15.52 38.54
CA ALA A 20 -0.90 14.21 38.20
C ALA A 20 -1.84 13.38 37.29
N THR A 21 -3.15 13.42 37.54
CA THR A 21 -4.13 12.75 36.69
C THR A 21 -4.19 13.39 35.29
N ILE A 22 -4.20 14.72 35.17
CA ILE A 22 -4.15 15.41 33.87
C ILE A 22 -2.89 15.03 33.08
N PHE A 23 -1.72 15.02 33.74
CA PHE A 23 -0.46 14.61 33.10
C PHE A 23 -0.49 13.15 32.63
N ALA A 24 -1.06 12.24 33.42
CA ALA A 24 -1.20 10.83 33.04
C ALA A 24 -2.14 10.65 31.83
N PHE A 25 -3.24 11.43 31.74
CA PHE A 25 -4.13 11.44 30.59
C PHE A 25 -3.45 12.02 29.34
N MET A 26 -2.68 13.09 29.47
CA MET A 26 -1.92 13.66 28.34
C MET A 26 -0.86 12.69 27.82
N ALA A 27 -0.10 12.04 28.71
CA ALA A 27 0.93 11.08 28.32
C ALA A 27 0.34 9.87 27.58
N SER A 28 -0.75 9.30 28.10
CA SER A 28 -1.43 8.16 27.46
C SER A 28 -2.09 8.53 26.12
N SER A 29 -2.71 9.70 26.03
CA SER A 29 -3.28 10.22 24.77
C SER A 29 -2.20 10.44 23.70
N ASN A 30 -1.06 11.03 24.07
CA ASN A 30 0.03 11.26 23.13
C ASN A 30 0.65 9.95 22.60
N THR A 31 0.78 8.93 23.47
CA THR A 31 1.21 7.60 23.00
C THR A 31 0.21 6.98 22.03
N ASN A 32 -1.10 7.09 22.30
CA ASN A 32 -2.14 6.55 21.41
C ASN A 32 -2.18 7.25 20.05
N LEU A 33 -2.04 8.58 20.02
CA LEU A 33 -1.98 9.36 18.77
C LEU A 33 -0.76 8.99 17.93
N ALA A 34 0.41 8.84 18.56
CA ALA A 34 1.62 8.41 17.84
C ALA A 34 1.47 7.01 17.23
N TYR A 35 0.80 6.08 17.92
CA TYR A 35 0.52 4.75 17.39
C TYR A 35 -0.50 4.77 16.24
N GLN A 36 -1.58 5.57 16.37
CA GLN A 36 -2.58 5.73 15.32
C GLN A 36 -1.96 6.32 14.05
N ASN A 37 -1.16 7.39 14.17
CA ASN A 37 -0.49 8.01 13.02
C ASN A 37 0.41 7.04 12.27
N LYS A 38 1.17 6.20 12.97
CA LYS A 38 2.02 5.17 12.33
C LYS A 38 1.17 4.15 11.56
N GLN A 39 0.06 3.70 12.14
CA GLN A 39 -0.84 2.77 11.47
C GLN A 39 -1.46 3.39 10.20
N THR A 40 -1.87 4.66 10.27
CA THR A 40 -2.38 5.38 9.10
C THR A 40 -1.32 5.53 8.01
N LEU A 41 -0.05 5.78 8.38
CA LEU A 41 1.05 5.85 7.41
C LEU A 41 1.25 4.54 6.65
N TYR A 42 1.26 3.38 7.33
CA TYR A 42 1.38 2.10 6.66
C TYR A 42 0.20 1.79 5.74
N GLN A 43 -1.02 2.16 6.16
CA GLN A 43 -2.19 2.03 5.29
C GLN A 43 -2.08 2.91 4.04
N MET A 44 -1.60 4.15 4.18
CA MET A 44 -1.36 5.03 3.02
C MET A 44 -0.26 4.49 2.10
N GLN A 45 0.79 3.91 2.67
CA GLN A 45 1.86 3.27 1.90
C GLN A 45 1.35 2.10 1.07
N ALA A 46 0.54 1.20 1.66
CA ALA A 46 -0.10 0.11 0.94
C ALA A 46 -1.02 0.64 -0.17
N TYR A 47 -1.87 1.63 0.15
CA TYR A 47 -2.75 2.28 -0.82
C TYR A 47 -2.00 2.83 -2.04
N TYR A 48 -0.92 3.59 -1.84
CA TYR A 48 -0.13 4.12 -2.96
C TYR A 48 0.60 3.04 -3.75
N LEU A 49 1.05 1.96 -3.10
CA LEU A 49 1.63 0.81 -3.79
C LEU A 49 0.59 0.10 -4.67
N ALA A 50 -0.61 -0.18 -4.15
CA ALA A 50 -1.71 -0.75 -4.94
C ALA A 50 -2.06 0.13 -6.15
N HIS A 51 -2.09 1.46 -5.96
CA HIS A 51 -2.30 2.39 -7.05
C HIS A 51 -1.18 2.38 -8.09
N SER A 52 0.08 2.30 -7.67
CA SER A 52 1.23 2.23 -8.61
C SER A 52 1.17 0.98 -9.48
N ALA A 53 0.86 -0.16 -8.87
CA ALA A 53 0.66 -1.45 -9.51
C ALA A 53 -0.50 -1.43 -10.51
N MET A 54 -1.62 -0.80 -10.13
CA MET A 54 -2.75 -0.58 -11.02
C MET A 54 -2.38 0.28 -12.23
N GLN A 55 -1.55 1.31 -12.06
CA GLN A 55 -1.08 2.11 -13.20
C GLN A 55 -0.15 1.32 -14.12
N HIS A 56 0.73 0.48 -13.57
CA HIS A 56 1.54 -0.45 -14.37
C HIS A 56 0.67 -1.42 -15.16
N ALA A 57 -0.34 -2.01 -14.52
CA ALA A 57 -1.30 -2.91 -15.19
C ALA A 57 -2.05 -2.18 -16.30
N LYS A 58 -2.60 -0.99 -16.04
CA LYS A 58 -3.27 -0.15 -17.04
C LYS A 58 -2.38 0.15 -18.23
N LEU A 59 -1.11 0.47 -17.98
CA LEU A 59 -0.17 0.78 -19.04
C LEU A 59 0.05 -0.44 -19.94
N LYS A 60 0.33 -1.62 -19.36
CA LYS A 60 0.53 -2.84 -20.15
C LYS A 60 -0.71 -3.25 -20.92
N ILE A 61 -1.90 -3.18 -20.31
CA ILE A 61 -3.17 -3.50 -20.99
C ILE A 61 -3.41 -2.56 -22.19
N ARG A 62 -3.06 -1.27 -22.06
CA ARG A 62 -3.20 -0.30 -23.16
C ARG A 62 -2.15 -0.45 -24.25
N LEU A 63 -0.94 -0.87 -23.90
CA LEU A 63 0.15 -1.07 -24.87
C LEU A 63 0.01 -2.40 -25.63
N LEU A 64 -0.50 -3.43 -24.96
CA LEU A 64 -0.61 -4.80 -25.49
C LEU A 64 -2.07 -5.30 -25.51
N PRO A 65 -3.03 -4.55 -26.09
CA PRO A 65 -4.45 -4.92 -26.05
C PRO A 65 -4.76 -6.14 -26.92
N LYS A 66 -3.93 -6.41 -27.94
CA LYS A 66 -4.11 -7.54 -28.85
C LYS A 66 -3.63 -8.84 -28.21
N GLU A 67 -2.41 -8.85 -27.67
CA GLU A 67 -1.84 -10.03 -27.01
C GLU A 67 -2.73 -10.46 -25.85
N LEU A 68 -3.23 -9.50 -25.07
CA LEU A 68 -4.11 -9.77 -23.95
C LEU A 68 -5.45 -10.39 -24.40
N TYR A 69 -6.06 -9.85 -25.46
CA TYR A 69 -7.27 -10.45 -26.02
C TYR A 69 -7.04 -11.86 -26.55
N GLU A 70 -5.93 -12.09 -27.26
CA GLU A 70 -5.57 -13.41 -27.80
C GLU A 70 -5.34 -14.44 -26.68
N TYR A 71 -4.69 -14.04 -25.58
CA TYR A 71 -4.52 -14.88 -24.39
C TYR A 71 -5.87 -15.35 -23.83
N PHE A 72 -6.82 -14.43 -23.61
CA PHE A 72 -8.14 -14.79 -23.10
C PHE A 72 -8.99 -15.54 -24.13
N ALA A 73 -8.88 -15.21 -25.42
CA ALA A 73 -9.57 -15.91 -26.50
C ALA A 73 -9.08 -17.35 -26.67
N ALA A 74 -7.82 -17.63 -26.35
CA ALA A 74 -7.25 -18.97 -26.30
C ALA A 74 -7.66 -19.78 -25.05
N GLY A 75 -8.48 -19.19 -24.15
CA GLY A 75 -8.90 -19.83 -22.90
C GLY A 75 -7.86 -19.70 -21.78
N GLY A 76 -6.94 -18.73 -21.86
CA GLY A 76 -6.00 -18.42 -20.79
C GLY A 76 -6.73 -18.03 -19.51
N ASN A 77 -6.38 -18.69 -18.41
CA ASN A 77 -6.86 -18.41 -17.06
C ASN A 77 -5.65 -18.02 -16.19
N GLY A 78 -5.72 -16.88 -15.51
CA GLY A 78 -4.67 -16.43 -14.59
C GLY A 78 -4.29 -14.97 -14.78
N ASN A 79 -3.09 -14.62 -14.30
CA ASN A 79 -2.51 -13.30 -14.48
C ASN A 79 -1.56 -13.30 -15.70
N PRO A 80 -1.94 -12.75 -16.86
CA PRO A 80 -1.04 -12.62 -18.00
C PRO A 80 0.08 -11.58 -17.79
N LEU A 81 0.03 -10.82 -16.69
CA LEU A 81 1.01 -9.80 -16.29
C LEU A 81 1.73 -10.20 -14.99
N GLU A 82 2.19 -11.46 -14.90
CA GLU A 82 3.01 -11.96 -13.79
C GLU A 82 4.28 -11.11 -13.58
N ASP A 83 4.79 -10.52 -14.66
CA ASP A 83 5.95 -9.62 -14.68
C ASP A 83 5.69 -8.23 -14.04
N ILE A 84 4.53 -8.01 -13.43
CA ILE A 84 4.24 -6.82 -12.60
C ILE A 84 4.49 -7.12 -11.12
N ASP A 85 4.84 -8.35 -10.74
CA ASP A 85 5.16 -8.65 -9.35
C ASP A 85 6.46 -7.95 -8.91
N SER A 86 6.31 -7.03 -7.94
CA SER A 86 7.45 -6.36 -7.32
C SER A 86 8.38 -7.31 -6.55
N THR A 87 7.97 -8.54 -6.28
CA THR A 87 8.78 -9.58 -5.62
C THR A 87 9.95 -10.02 -6.50
N ASP A 88 9.81 -9.94 -7.82
CA ASP A 88 10.87 -10.23 -8.78
C ASP A 88 11.86 -9.06 -8.94
N HIS A 89 11.63 -7.97 -8.20
CA HIS A 89 12.42 -6.75 -8.25
C HIS A 89 13.02 -6.41 -6.88
N VAL A 90 13.98 -5.49 -6.88
CA VAL A 90 14.58 -4.97 -5.66
C VAL A 90 13.47 -4.43 -4.76
N GLN A 91 13.40 -4.92 -3.52
CA GLN A 91 12.35 -4.52 -2.58
C GLN A 91 12.36 -3.01 -2.35
N LEU A 92 11.17 -2.41 -2.37
CA LEU A 92 11.00 -1.00 -2.09
C LEU A 92 11.19 -0.76 -0.59
N ALA A 93 12.16 0.08 -0.23
CA ALA A 93 12.38 0.49 1.14
C ALA A 93 11.27 1.44 1.58
N MET A 94 10.35 0.97 2.43
CA MET A 94 9.20 1.74 2.91
C MET A 94 9.42 2.35 4.31
N GLY A 95 10.68 2.36 4.78
CA GLY A 95 11.07 2.82 6.11
C GLY A 95 11.60 4.26 6.15
N VAL A 96 11.80 4.77 7.36
CA VAL A 96 12.52 6.04 7.56
C VAL A 96 14.00 5.79 7.26
N PHE A 97 14.56 6.54 6.30
CA PHE A 97 15.96 6.41 5.94
C PHE A 97 16.86 6.72 7.15
N ARG A 98 17.54 5.70 7.69
CA ARG A 98 18.59 5.87 8.69
C ARG A 98 19.89 6.24 7.99
N THR A 99 20.83 6.86 8.71
CA THR A 99 22.18 7.20 8.22
C THR A 99 22.95 6.01 7.66
N GLU A 100 22.56 4.78 8.03
CA GLU A 100 23.07 3.52 7.46
C GLU A 100 22.60 3.25 6.01
N GLN A 101 21.75 4.11 5.44
CA GLN A 101 21.10 3.94 4.13
C GLN A 101 21.56 4.94 3.07
N GLU A 102 22.68 5.66 3.30
CA GLU A 102 23.29 6.56 2.31
C GLU A 102 23.67 5.86 0.99
N GLY A 103 23.74 4.53 0.99
CA GLY A 103 24.05 3.70 -0.16
C GLY A 103 22.87 3.07 -0.90
N TYR A 104 21.60 3.26 -0.47
CA TYR A 104 20.46 2.59 -1.13
C TYR A 104 20.36 2.99 -2.61
N ASP A 105 20.31 1.98 -3.47
CA ASP A 105 20.12 2.14 -4.91
C ASP A 105 19.06 1.15 -5.40
N LEU A 106 18.04 1.66 -6.08
CA LEU A 106 16.96 0.88 -6.66
C LEU A 106 17.45 0.00 -7.82
N PHE A 107 18.57 0.35 -8.44
CA PHE A 107 19.07 -0.27 -9.66
C PHE A 107 20.30 -1.17 -9.45
N ASP A 108 20.89 -1.15 -8.25
CA ASP A 108 22.03 -1.99 -7.89
C ASP A 108 21.60 -3.03 -6.85
N PRO A 109 21.43 -4.31 -7.25
CA PRO A 109 21.01 -5.37 -6.33
C PRO A 109 21.92 -5.52 -5.11
N ALA A 110 23.21 -5.18 -5.24
CA ALA A 110 24.17 -5.27 -4.14
C ALA A 110 24.02 -4.16 -3.09
N LYS A 111 23.24 -3.11 -3.42
CA LYS A 111 22.94 -1.96 -2.55
C LYS A 111 21.47 -1.92 -2.12
N SER A 112 20.75 -3.00 -2.40
CA SER A 112 19.38 -3.16 -1.93
C SER A 112 19.35 -3.40 -0.41
N PRO A 113 18.26 -3.02 0.28
CA PRO A 113 18.09 -3.31 1.68
C PRO A 113 18.06 -4.84 1.84
N ASP A 114 18.97 -5.39 2.64
CA ASP A 114 19.02 -6.81 2.95
C ASP A 114 17.65 -7.34 3.40
N LEU A 115 17.43 -8.65 3.29
CA LEU A 115 16.28 -9.36 3.89
C LEU A 115 16.14 -9.11 5.42
N SER A 116 17.12 -8.48 6.05
CA SER A 116 17.06 -7.98 7.43
C SER A 116 16.32 -6.64 7.56
N PHE A 117 15.88 -6.03 6.46
CA PHE A 117 15.18 -4.76 6.46
C PHE A 117 13.69 -4.98 6.79
N PRO A 118 13.21 -4.50 7.94
CA PRO A 118 11.84 -4.77 8.37
C PRO A 118 10.79 -3.96 7.59
N TYR A 119 11.19 -3.02 6.72
CA TYR A 119 10.25 -2.11 6.04
C TYR A 119 10.23 -2.32 4.53
N GLY A 120 9.58 -3.40 4.08
CA GLY A 120 9.45 -3.75 2.66
C GLY A 120 8.03 -3.52 2.15
N GLY A 121 7.89 -3.01 0.92
CA GLY A 121 6.62 -2.94 0.21
C GLY A 121 6.61 -3.88 -0.99
N LYS A 122 5.52 -4.64 -1.14
CA LYS A 122 5.27 -5.50 -2.30
C LYS A 122 3.89 -5.24 -2.87
N TYR A 123 3.76 -5.39 -4.17
CA TYR A 123 2.50 -5.42 -4.88
C TYR A 123 2.53 -6.50 -5.97
N LEU A 124 1.36 -7.05 -6.26
CA LEU A 124 1.14 -8.04 -7.29
C LEU A 124 -0.21 -7.79 -7.99
N VAL A 125 -0.28 -8.14 -9.26
CA VAL A 125 -1.56 -8.26 -9.96
C VAL A 125 -2.08 -9.67 -9.70
N GLU A 126 -3.22 -9.78 -9.01
CA GLU A 126 -3.76 -11.08 -8.62
C GLU A 126 -4.50 -11.73 -9.78
N SER A 127 -5.31 -10.95 -10.48
CA SER A 127 -6.08 -11.48 -11.61
C SER A 127 -6.45 -10.39 -12.61
N ILE A 128 -6.57 -10.82 -13.87
CA ILE A 128 -7.13 -10.04 -14.95
C ILE A 128 -8.20 -10.91 -15.61
N GLY A 129 -9.38 -10.35 -15.84
CA GLY A 129 -10.47 -11.04 -16.53
C GLY A 129 -11.06 -10.18 -17.63
N LEU A 130 -11.40 -10.81 -18.76
CA LEU A 130 -12.18 -10.17 -19.82
C LEU A 130 -13.66 -10.19 -19.45
N THR A 131 -14.26 -9.03 -19.16
CA THR A 131 -15.67 -8.88 -18.77
C THR A 131 -16.60 -8.87 -19.98
N GLY A 132 -16.13 -8.40 -21.15
CA GLY A 132 -16.89 -8.43 -22.39
C GLY A 132 -16.24 -7.65 -23.53
N SER A 133 -16.68 -7.90 -24.76
CA SER A 133 -16.20 -7.23 -25.96
C SER A 133 -17.35 -6.66 -26.77
N HIS A 134 -17.35 -5.35 -27.03
CA HIS A 134 -18.33 -4.69 -27.88
C HIS A 134 -17.75 -4.43 -29.27
N LYS A 135 -18.35 -5.03 -30.30
CA LYS A 135 -17.93 -4.87 -31.70
C LYS A 135 -18.75 -3.75 -32.37
N SER A 136 -18.17 -2.56 -32.51
CA SER A 136 -18.69 -1.53 -33.43
C SER A 136 -17.76 -1.43 -34.65
N MET A 137 -18.31 -1.23 -35.85
CA MET A 137 -17.76 -1.58 -37.17
C MET A 137 -16.36 -1.02 -37.58
N LYS A 138 -15.63 -0.30 -36.71
CA LYS A 138 -14.21 0.06 -36.91
C LYS A 138 -13.31 -0.12 -35.68
N MET A 139 -13.88 -0.36 -34.50
CA MET A 139 -13.16 -0.39 -33.23
C MET A 139 -13.85 -1.36 -32.29
N ILE A 140 -13.09 -2.33 -31.78
CA ILE A 140 -13.59 -3.24 -30.73
C ILE A 140 -13.18 -2.66 -29.40
N GLN A 141 -14.13 -2.60 -28.47
CA GLN A 141 -13.90 -2.22 -27.08
C GLN A 141 -13.94 -3.46 -26.22
N ASP A 142 -12.84 -3.76 -25.55
CA ASP A 142 -12.73 -4.88 -24.62
C ASP A 142 -12.73 -4.33 -23.18
N GLY A 143 -13.60 -4.88 -22.34
CA GLY A 143 -13.67 -4.57 -20.92
C GLY A 143 -12.83 -5.56 -20.13
N TYR A 144 -11.89 -5.06 -19.34
CA TYR A 144 -11.04 -5.85 -18.47
C TYR A 144 -11.28 -5.49 -17.01
N ARG A 145 -11.42 -6.50 -16.14
CA ARG A 145 -11.42 -6.36 -14.69
C ARG A 145 -10.04 -6.75 -14.17
N VAL A 146 -9.41 -5.86 -13.43
CA VAL A 146 -8.08 -6.05 -12.85
C VAL A 146 -8.17 -5.99 -11.33
N VAL A 147 -7.57 -6.97 -10.67
CA VAL A 147 -7.43 -7.03 -9.21
C VAL A 147 -5.96 -6.93 -8.85
N VAL A 148 -5.63 -5.97 -8.00
CA VAL A 148 -4.27 -5.70 -7.54
C VAL A 148 -4.24 -5.78 -6.03
N LYS A 149 -3.20 -6.43 -5.49
CA LYS A 149 -2.95 -6.52 -4.06
C LYS A 149 -1.61 -5.89 -3.72
N SER A 150 -1.56 -5.24 -2.57
CA SER A 150 -0.34 -4.67 -2.01
C SER A 150 -0.20 -5.05 -0.55
N GLU A 151 1.04 -5.26 -0.14
CA GLU A 151 1.41 -5.60 1.23
C GLU A 151 2.64 -4.76 1.61
N VAL A 152 2.57 -4.13 2.78
CA VAL A 152 3.66 -3.39 3.40
C VAL A 152 3.97 -4.06 4.72
N ASP A 153 5.20 -4.53 4.86
CA ASP A 153 5.71 -5.06 6.11
C ASP A 153 6.46 -3.97 6.88
N SER A 154 6.28 -3.96 8.20
CA SER A 154 7.04 -3.18 9.18
C SER A 154 7.88 -4.07 10.11
N GLY A 155 8.01 -5.36 9.77
CA GLY A 155 9.05 -6.33 10.12
C GLY A 155 9.18 -6.72 11.57
N VAL A 156 8.18 -6.44 12.40
CA VAL A 156 8.05 -7.09 13.70
C VAL A 156 6.62 -7.55 14.02
N THR A 157 5.58 -6.81 13.64
CA THR A 157 4.18 -7.21 13.98
C THR A 157 3.07 -6.50 13.19
N LYS A 158 3.39 -5.57 12.29
CA LYS A 158 2.38 -4.75 11.60
C LYS A 158 2.53 -4.89 10.10
N GLN A 159 1.47 -5.40 9.49
CA GLN A 159 1.32 -5.47 8.04
C GLN A 159 0.18 -4.54 7.64
N GLY A 160 0.42 -3.73 6.62
CA GLY A 160 -0.61 -2.96 5.94
C GLY A 160 -0.89 -3.63 4.61
N SER A 161 -2.13 -4.03 4.35
CA SER A 161 -2.53 -4.57 3.06
C SER A 161 -3.61 -3.70 2.44
N ASP A 162 -3.58 -3.58 1.13
CA ASP A 162 -4.66 -2.96 0.38
C ASP A 162 -4.93 -3.70 -0.92
N GLU A 163 -6.21 -3.72 -1.31
CA GLU A 163 -6.70 -4.37 -2.52
C GLU A 163 -7.49 -3.37 -3.36
N LEU A 164 -7.10 -3.26 -4.63
CA LEU A 164 -7.76 -2.38 -5.58
C LEU A 164 -8.32 -3.20 -6.73
N ILE A 165 -9.63 -3.04 -6.97
CA ILE A 165 -10.35 -3.64 -8.08
C ILE A 165 -10.79 -2.53 -9.01
N GLU A 166 -10.42 -2.63 -10.29
CA GLU A 166 -10.84 -1.66 -11.29
C GLU A 166 -11.27 -2.34 -12.58
N GLU A 167 -12.31 -1.78 -13.21
CA GLU A 167 -12.75 -2.15 -14.55
C GLU A 167 -12.29 -1.08 -15.54
N MET A 168 -11.67 -1.51 -16.63
CA MET A 168 -11.19 -0.63 -17.68
C MET A 168 -11.67 -1.08 -19.04
N ILE A 169 -11.98 -0.12 -19.89
CA ILE A 169 -12.34 -0.36 -21.29
C ILE A 169 -11.14 0.04 -22.14
N VAL A 170 -10.66 -0.90 -22.95
CA VAL A 170 -9.56 -0.68 -23.88
C VAL A 170 -10.02 -0.91 -25.30
N SER A 171 -9.77 0.09 -26.13
CA SER A 171 -10.06 0.02 -27.56
C SER A 171 -8.90 -0.64 -28.29
N ARG A 172 -9.21 -1.66 -29.10
CA ARG A 172 -8.27 -2.21 -30.07
C ARG A 172 -8.70 -1.88 -31.50
N PHE A 173 -7.73 -1.47 -32.30
CA PHE A 173 -7.92 -1.37 -33.74
C PHE A 173 -7.86 -2.78 -34.33
N THR A 174 -9.01 -3.33 -34.69
CA THR A 174 -9.04 -4.47 -35.62
C THR A 174 -8.63 -3.97 -36.98
N GLY A 175 -7.33 -4.03 -37.27
CA GLY A 175 -6.79 -3.86 -38.62
C GLY A 175 -7.23 -4.99 -39.55
N GLY A 176 -8.54 -5.15 -39.77
CA GLY A 176 -9.10 -6.04 -40.78
C GLY A 176 -8.90 -7.54 -40.55
N ILE A 177 -8.68 -8.02 -39.33
CA ILE A 177 -8.56 -9.46 -39.07
C ILE A 177 -9.97 -10.05 -38.87
N LYS A 178 -10.37 -10.89 -39.83
CA LYS A 178 -11.57 -11.72 -39.81
C LYS A 178 -11.46 -12.83 -38.78
#